data_AF-Q28PW2-F1
#
_entry.id   AF-Q28PW2-F1
#
_cell.length_a   1.000
_cell.length_b   1.000
_cell.length_c   1.000
_cell.angle_alpha   90.00
_cell.angle_beta   90.00
_cell.angle_gamma   90.00
#
_symmetry.space_group_name_H-M   'P 1'
#
loop_
_entity.id
_entity.type
_entity.pdbx_description
1 polymer ?
#
loop_
_entity_poly.entity_id
_entity_poly.type
_entity_poly.pdbx_seq_one_letter_code
_entity_poly.pdbx_strand_id
1 'polypeptide(L)'
;MIDRALGGGSAAQGIGEAAEGLSEVFIPNATRAMELAAEIHEATLETAAAEFEHAGDSWFDRVINGLNRMPRPMLALGTLGLFVYAMAEPVGFSARMVGLQDVPEPLWWLLGAIVSFYFGARELHYSRGPGRGRTRSPRRGLRDRLGGLFRSRRAEPQMPATEDLAPVPNPDNPALSDWRGAD
;
A
#
# COMPACT_ATOMS: atom_id res chain seq x y z
N MET A 1 -28.20 54.84 36.49
CA MET A 1 -26.90 54.97 35.80
C MET A 1 -25.92 53.99 36.42
N ILE A 2 -26.01 52.72 36.02
CA ILE A 2 -25.06 51.66 36.38
C ILE A 2 -24.79 50.95 35.06
N ASP A 3 -23.69 51.28 34.39
CA ASP A 3 -23.13 50.41 33.35
C ASP A 3 -21.66 50.77 33.07
N ARG A 4 -20.74 50.07 33.75
CA ARG A 4 -19.31 50.09 33.44
C ARG A 4 -18.63 48.85 34.03
N ALA A 5 -19.00 47.67 33.54
CA ALA A 5 -18.43 46.41 34.05
C ALA A 5 -18.06 45.35 32.99
N LEU A 6 -18.12 45.64 31.68
CA LEU A 6 -18.00 44.60 30.64
C LEU A 6 -16.84 44.79 29.63
N GLY A 7 -15.76 45.47 30.03
CA GLY A 7 -14.58 45.69 29.16
C GLY A 7 -13.35 44.81 29.39
N GLY A 8 -13.34 43.97 30.43
CA GLY A 8 -12.11 43.28 30.89
C GLY A 8 -11.87 41.87 30.35
N GLY A 9 -12.84 41.25 29.68
CA GLY A 9 -12.78 39.83 29.30
C GLY A 9 -11.93 39.53 28.06
N SER A 10 -11.88 40.42 27.08
CA SER A 10 -11.18 40.16 25.80
C SER A 10 -9.67 40.44 25.86
N ALA A 11 -9.23 41.33 26.74
CA ALA A 11 -7.81 41.67 26.89
C ALA A 11 -7.01 40.56 27.60
N ALA A 12 -7.65 39.76 28.45
CA ALA A 12 -7.01 38.64 29.12
C ALA A 12 -6.79 37.43 28.19
N GLN A 13 -7.71 37.18 27.24
CA GLN A 13 -7.57 36.09 26.25
C GLN A 13 -6.41 36.31 25.27
N GLY A 14 -6.22 37.54 24.78
CA GLY A 14 -5.14 37.85 23.83
C GLY A 14 -3.73 37.79 24.43
N ILE A 15 -3.60 37.95 25.76
CA ILE A 15 -2.31 37.84 26.46
C ILE A 15 -1.95 36.38 26.73
N GLY A 16 -2.94 35.51 27.00
CA GLY A 16 -2.72 34.08 27.18
C GLY A 16 -2.22 33.37 25.91
N GLU A 17 -2.82 33.69 24.76
CA GLU A 17 -2.47 33.11 23.45
C GLU A 17 -1.08 33.59 22.97
N ALA A 18 -0.72 34.84 23.24
CA ALA A 18 0.60 35.37 22.93
C ALA A 18 1.71 34.81 23.85
N ALA A 19 1.40 34.52 25.12
CA ALA A 19 2.35 33.91 26.05
C ALA A 19 2.60 32.43 25.74
N GLU A 20 1.56 31.69 25.33
CA GLU A 20 1.68 30.30 24.86
C GLU A 20 2.60 30.22 23.63
N GLY A 21 2.38 31.10 22.64
CA GLY A 21 3.21 31.19 21.43
C GLY A 21 4.66 31.63 21.66
N LEU A 22 4.97 32.31 22.77
CA LEU A 22 6.35 32.65 23.15
C LEU A 22 7.04 31.53 23.96
N SER A 23 6.28 30.69 24.68
CA SER A 23 6.84 29.55 25.41
C SER A 23 7.34 28.42 24.49
N GLU A 24 6.68 28.24 23.33
CA GLU A 24 7.12 27.31 22.28
C GLU A 24 8.46 27.72 21.62
N VAL A 25 8.88 28.98 21.77
CA VAL A 25 10.14 29.49 21.20
C VAL A 25 11.37 29.07 22.02
N PHE A 26 11.18 28.72 23.30
CA PHE A 26 12.29 28.36 24.19
C PHE A 26 12.35 26.87 24.56
N ILE A 27 11.26 26.11 24.39
CA ILE A 27 11.24 24.65 24.57
C ILE A 27 10.43 24.03 23.42
N PRO A 28 11.06 23.28 22.49
CA PRO A 28 10.35 22.68 21.38
C PRO A 28 9.32 21.66 21.88
N ASN A 29 8.09 21.76 21.35
CA ASN A 29 6.99 20.86 21.64
C ASN A 29 7.38 19.41 21.27
N ALA A 30 7.43 18.52 22.27
CA ALA A 30 7.92 17.15 22.13
C ALA A 30 7.16 16.36 21.04
N THR A 31 5.86 16.61 20.87
CA THR A 31 5.03 15.99 19.83
C THR A 31 5.48 16.41 18.43
N ARG A 32 5.75 17.70 18.23
CA ARG A 32 6.23 18.24 16.94
C ARG A 32 7.61 17.71 16.59
N ALA A 33 8.48 17.52 17.59
CA ALA A 33 9.78 16.88 17.41
C ALA A 33 9.65 15.40 17.02
N MET A 34 8.68 14.67 17.60
CA MET A 34 8.39 13.28 17.23
C MET A 34 7.81 13.15 15.81
N GLU A 35 6.95 14.08 15.40
CA GLU A 35 6.40 14.13 14.03
C GLU A 35 7.51 14.38 12.99
N LEU A 36 8.38 15.37 13.24
CA LEU A 36 9.55 15.64 12.40
C LEU A 36 10.51 14.44 12.33
N ALA A 37 10.74 13.75 13.45
CA ALA A 37 11.57 12.56 13.48
C ALA A 37 10.95 11.40 12.69
N ALA A 38 9.63 11.22 12.75
CA ALA A 38 8.91 10.23 11.96
C ALA A 38 8.97 10.55 10.46
N GLU A 39 8.84 11.82 10.07
CA GLU A 39 8.95 12.27 8.68
C GLU A 39 10.36 12.05 8.12
N ILE A 40 11.40 12.37 8.90
CA ILE A 40 12.79 12.08 8.53
C ILE A 40 13.01 10.57 8.39
N HIS A 41 12.44 9.77 9.29
CA HIS A 41 12.56 8.31 9.23
C HIS A 41 11.87 7.75 7.98
N GLU A 42 10.67 8.21 7.65
CA GLU A 42 9.94 7.82 6.44
C GLU A 42 10.71 8.21 5.17
N ALA A 43 11.23 9.45 5.09
CA ALA A 43 12.02 9.92 3.95
C ALA A 43 13.35 9.15 3.78
N THR A 44 13.98 8.76 4.90
CA THR A 44 15.20 7.94 4.87
C THR A 44 14.91 6.54 4.34
N LEU A 45 13.79 5.93 4.77
CA LEU A 45 13.36 4.62 4.27
C LEU A 45 12.95 4.69 2.79
N GLU A 46 12.31 5.77 2.35
CA GLU A 46 11.93 5.99 0.95
C GLU A 46 13.17 6.15 0.06
N THR A 47 14.17 6.92 0.51
CA THR A 47 15.43 7.08 -0.22
C THR A 47 16.18 5.76 -0.32
N ALA A 48 16.30 5.02 0.79
CA ALA A 48 16.92 3.70 0.79
C ALA A 48 16.17 2.70 -0.12
N ALA A 49 14.83 2.71 -0.09
CA ALA A 49 14.01 1.87 -0.97
C ALA A 49 14.19 2.22 -2.46
N ALA A 50 14.26 3.52 -2.79
CA ALA A 50 14.49 3.98 -4.16
C ALA A 50 15.87 3.58 -4.69
N GLU A 51 16.89 3.54 -3.84
CA GLU A 51 18.22 3.00 -4.18
C GLU A 51 18.17 1.49 -4.48
N PHE A 52 17.36 0.71 -3.74
CA PHE A 52 17.20 -0.73 -4.00
C PHE A 52 16.38 -1.04 -5.26
N GLU A 53 15.38 -0.22 -5.61
CA GLU A 53 14.62 -0.39 -6.87
C GLU A 53 15.50 -0.19 -8.12
N HIS A 54 16.59 0.56 -7.99
CA HIS A 54 17.53 0.85 -9.08
C HIS A 54 18.81 0.01 -9.05
N ALA A 55 18.90 -1.00 -8.17
CA ALA A 55 19.95 -2.00 -8.23
C ALA A 55 19.81 -2.78 -9.54
N GLY A 56 20.59 -2.38 -10.56
CA GLY A 56 20.42 -2.81 -11.94
C GLY A 56 20.38 -4.33 -12.07
N ASP A 57 19.31 -4.82 -12.70
CA ASP A 57 19.06 -6.23 -12.99
C ASP A 57 20.27 -6.80 -13.76
N SER A 58 21.16 -7.48 -13.04
CA SER A 58 22.39 -8.01 -13.62
C SER A 58 22.05 -9.03 -14.70
N TRP A 59 22.87 -9.15 -15.74
CA TRP A 59 22.68 -10.22 -16.73
C TRP A 59 22.69 -11.60 -16.06
N PHE A 60 23.45 -11.75 -14.97
CA PHE A 60 23.45 -12.94 -14.13
C PHE A 60 22.10 -13.13 -13.45
N ASP A 61 21.52 -12.09 -12.85
CA ASP A 61 20.19 -12.17 -12.22
C ASP A 61 19.12 -12.53 -13.22
N ARG A 62 19.19 -12.03 -14.46
CA ARG A 62 18.28 -12.43 -15.55
C ARG A 62 18.45 -13.89 -15.95
N VAL A 63 19.68 -14.42 -15.97
CA VAL A 63 19.93 -15.84 -16.24
C VAL A 63 19.38 -16.71 -15.10
N ILE A 64 19.63 -16.34 -13.85
CA ILE A 64 19.14 -17.08 -12.67
C ILE A 64 17.61 -16.98 -12.56
N ASN A 65 17.02 -15.82 -12.83
CA ASN A 65 15.56 -15.65 -12.92
C ASN A 65 14.98 -16.47 -14.07
N GLY A 66 15.66 -16.50 -15.22
CA GLY A 66 15.31 -17.34 -16.35
C GLY A 66 15.29 -18.81 -15.92
N LEU A 67 16.40 -19.32 -15.39
CA LEU A 67 16.56 -20.68 -14.89
C LEU A 67 15.49 -21.06 -13.86
N ASN A 68 15.20 -20.15 -12.94
CA ASN A 68 14.13 -20.34 -11.97
C ASN A 68 12.75 -20.37 -12.63
N ARG A 69 12.49 -19.64 -13.70
CA ARG A 69 11.21 -19.64 -14.42
C ARG A 69 11.11 -20.73 -15.50
N MET A 70 12.20 -21.42 -15.79
CA MET A 70 12.28 -22.49 -16.79
C MET A 70 11.50 -23.78 -16.49
N PRO A 71 11.00 -24.11 -15.27
CA PRO A 71 10.28 -25.36 -15.11
C PRO A 71 9.08 -25.52 -16.05
N ARG A 72 8.31 -24.46 -16.27
CA ARG A 72 7.18 -24.47 -17.21
C ARG A 72 7.65 -24.69 -18.66
N PRO A 73 8.59 -23.90 -19.21
CA PRO A 73 9.19 -24.17 -20.51
C PRO A 73 9.81 -25.56 -20.67
N MET A 74 10.52 -26.07 -19.65
CA MET A 74 11.18 -27.37 -19.71
C MET A 74 10.20 -28.53 -19.80
N LEU A 75 9.05 -28.46 -19.12
CA LEU A 75 8.01 -29.47 -19.27
C LEU A 75 7.44 -29.47 -20.68
N ALA A 76 7.16 -28.30 -21.26
CA ALA A 76 6.62 -28.19 -22.61
C ALA A 76 7.62 -28.65 -23.69
N LEU A 77 8.89 -28.24 -23.57
CA LEU A 77 9.94 -28.68 -24.50
C LEU A 77 10.30 -30.16 -24.31
N GLY A 78 10.26 -30.66 -23.09
CA GLY A 78 10.48 -32.07 -22.77
C GLY A 78 9.40 -32.97 -23.35
N THR A 79 8.12 -32.59 -23.24
CA THR A 79 7.03 -33.36 -23.86
C THR A 79 7.11 -33.31 -25.38
N LEU A 80 7.36 -32.13 -25.98
CA LEU A 80 7.56 -32.00 -27.42
C LEU A 80 8.75 -32.87 -27.90
N GLY A 81 9.86 -32.82 -27.18
CA GLY A 81 11.05 -33.62 -27.47
C GLY A 81 10.79 -35.12 -27.37
N LEU A 82 9.97 -35.57 -26.41
CA LEU A 82 9.55 -36.96 -26.29
C LEU A 82 8.77 -37.42 -27.53
N PHE A 83 7.85 -36.58 -28.04
CA PHE A 83 7.11 -36.89 -29.27
C PHE A 83 8.01 -36.91 -30.50
N VAL A 84 8.95 -35.97 -30.59
CA VAL A 84 9.94 -35.95 -31.68
C VAL A 84 10.81 -37.21 -31.62
N TYR A 85 11.30 -37.60 -30.44
CA TYR A 85 12.09 -38.82 -30.26
C TYR A 85 11.30 -40.07 -30.64
N ALA A 86 10.04 -40.17 -30.22
CA ALA A 86 9.16 -41.29 -30.57
C ALA A 86 8.94 -41.43 -32.09
N MET A 87 8.90 -40.32 -32.82
CA MET A 87 8.76 -40.31 -34.29
C MET A 87 10.09 -40.56 -35.02
N ALA A 88 11.20 -40.01 -34.49
CA ALA A 88 12.51 -40.14 -35.10
C ALA A 88 13.10 -41.55 -34.95
N GLU A 89 12.86 -42.20 -33.81
CA GLU A 89 13.43 -43.52 -33.48
C GLU A 89 12.44 -44.36 -32.66
N PRO A 90 11.45 -44.99 -33.32
CA PRO A 90 10.36 -45.66 -32.63
C PRO A 90 10.77 -46.95 -31.90
N VAL A 91 11.82 -47.64 -32.37
CA VAL A 91 12.24 -48.93 -31.82
C VAL A 91 12.86 -48.75 -30.44
N GLY A 92 13.83 -47.84 -30.28
CA GLY A 92 14.42 -47.53 -28.99
C GLY A 92 13.50 -46.75 -28.07
N PHE A 93 12.53 -45.98 -28.58
CA PHE A 93 11.46 -45.43 -27.75
C PHE A 93 10.63 -46.56 -27.12
N SER A 94 10.17 -47.53 -27.92
CA SER A 94 9.35 -48.66 -27.40
C SER A 94 10.13 -49.54 -26.41
N ALA A 95 11.43 -49.78 -26.64
CA ALA A 95 12.28 -50.49 -25.68
C ALA A 95 12.35 -49.79 -24.31
N ARG A 96 12.37 -48.44 -24.27
CA ARG A 96 12.36 -47.67 -23.01
C ARG A 96 11.00 -47.69 -22.32
N MET A 97 9.90 -47.80 -23.08
CA MET A 97 8.56 -47.96 -22.52
C MET A 97 8.39 -49.28 -21.76
N VAL A 98 9.05 -50.36 -22.21
CA VAL A 98 9.09 -51.63 -21.45
C VAL A 98 9.77 -51.43 -20.10
N GLY A 99 10.91 -50.76 -20.08
CA GLY A 99 11.60 -50.44 -18.82
C GLY A 99 10.78 -49.54 -17.89
N LEU A 100 9.96 -48.62 -18.41
CA LEU A 100 9.04 -47.80 -17.62
C LEU A 100 7.89 -48.62 -17.02
N GLN A 101 7.45 -49.66 -17.71
CA GLN A 101 6.41 -50.57 -17.21
C GLN A 101 6.91 -51.40 -16.03
N ASP A 102 8.20 -51.71 -15.98
CA ASP A 102 8.82 -52.47 -14.89
C ASP A 102 9.07 -51.64 -13.63
N VAL A 103 8.85 -50.32 -13.67
CA VAL A 103 9.04 -49.44 -12.51
C VAL A 103 7.99 -49.77 -11.44
N PRO A 104 8.40 -50.15 -10.21
CA PRO A 104 7.46 -50.45 -9.13
C PRO A 104 6.52 -49.29 -8.80
N GLU A 105 5.25 -49.61 -8.52
CA GLU A 105 4.21 -48.64 -8.14
C GLU A 105 4.64 -47.65 -7.03
N PRO A 106 5.34 -48.07 -5.94
CA PRO A 106 5.77 -47.14 -4.90
C PRO A 106 6.71 -46.03 -5.38
N LEU A 107 7.52 -46.28 -6.42
CA LEU A 107 8.44 -45.27 -6.95
C LEU A 107 7.69 -44.16 -7.70
N TRP A 108 6.55 -44.47 -8.31
CA TRP A 108 5.68 -43.47 -8.92
C TRP A 108 5.09 -42.52 -7.89
N TRP A 109 4.67 -43.06 -6.74
CA TRP A 109 4.22 -42.26 -5.61
C TRP A 109 5.34 -41.37 -5.06
N LEU A 110 6.55 -41.89 -4.93
CA LEU A 110 7.71 -41.11 -4.49
C LEU A 110 8.05 -39.97 -5.46
N LEU A 111 8.08 -40.26 -6.77
CA LEU A 111 8.29 -39.25 -7.81
C LEU A 111 7.22 -38.15 -7.73
N GLY A 112 5.95 -38.54 -7.66
CA GLY A 112 4.82 -37.63 -7.51
C GLY A 112 4.94 -36.77 -6.25
N ALA A 113 5.33 -37.36 -5.12
CA ALA A 113 5.53 -36.65 -3.86
C ALA A 113 6.68 -35.63 -3.94
N ILE A 114 7.84 -36.00 -4.50
CA ILE A 114 9.00 -35.09 -4.65
C ILE A 114 8.66 -33.91 -5.56
N VAL A 115 8.05 -34.18 -6.72
CA VAL A 115 7.66 -33.14 -7.68
C VAL A 115 6.59 -32.21 -7.07
N SER A 116 5.57 -32.78 -6.44
CA SER A 116 4.52 -32.01 -5.77
C SER A 116 5.06 -31.18 -4.61
N PHE A 117 6.04 -31.68 -3.86
CA PHE A 117 6.69 -30.92 -2.80
C PHE A 117 7.52 -29.76 -3.36
N TYR A 118 8.36 -30.01 -4.37
CA TYR A 118 9.21 -29.00 -5.00
C TYR A 118 8.39 -27.85 -5.59
N PHE A 119 7.35 -28.17 -6.38
CA PHE A 119 6.50 -27.16 -7.01
C PHE A 119 5.45 -26.60 -6.06
N GLY A 120 4.90 -27.41 -5.16
CA GLY A 120 3.91 -26.98 -4.17
C GLY A 120 4.49 -25.98 -3.18
N ALA A 121 5.68 -26.26 -2.62
CA ALA A 121 6.37 -25.32 -1.73
C ALA A 121 6.74 -24.02 -2.45
N ARG A 122 7.16 -24.12 -3.71
CA ARG A 122 7.50 -22.98 -4.56
C ARG A 122 6.32 -22.08 -4.85
N GLU A 123 5.17 -22.63 -5.24
CA GLU A 123 3.96 -21.84 -5.49
C GLU A 123 3.42 -21.22 -4.19
N LEU A 124 3.53 -21.92 -3.06
CA LEU A 124 3.20 -21.39 -1.73
C LEU A 124 4.13 -20.23 -1.31
N HIS A 125 5.36 -20.19 -1.80
CA HIS A 125 6.28 -19.07 -1.57
C HIS A 125 5.93 -17.86 -2.45
N TYR A 126 5.58 -18.06 -3.72
CA TYR A 126 5.18 -16.97 -4.63
C TYR A 126 3.78 -16.41 -4.34
N SER A 127 2.82 -17.25 -3.98
CA SER A 127 1.46 -16.84 -3.58
C SER A 127 1.43 -16.03 -2.27
N ARG A 128 2.49 -16.14 -1.45
CA ARG A 128 2.72 -15.31 -0.26
C ARG A 128 3.54 -14.05 -0.53
N GLY A 129 3.88 -13.76 -1.79
CA GLY A 129 4.48 -12.48 -2.16
C GLY A 129 3.65 -11.33 -1.56
N PRO A 130 4.28 -10.27 -1.02
CA PRO A 130 3.58 -9.19 -0.33
C PRO A 130 2.37 -8.84 -1.17
N GLY A 131 1.18 -9.03 -0.60
CA GLY A 131 -0.05 -8.81 -1.32
C GLY A 131 0.13 -7.53 -2.10
N ARG A 132 -0.20 -7.56 -3.41
CA ARG A 132 -0.38 -6.36 -4.21
C ARG A 132 -1.23 -5.43 -3.37
N GLY A 133 -0.55 -4.62 -2.55
CA GLY A 133 -1.14 -3.57 -1.79
C GLY A 133 -1.73 -2.78 -2.92
N ARG A 134 -3.07 -2.72 -2.92
CA ARG A 134 -3.85 -1.62 -3.46
C ARG A 134 -2.86 -0.59 -3.99
N THR A 135 -2.79 -0.42 -5.30
CA THR A 135 -2.42 0.86 -5.89
C THR A 135 -3.12 1.90 -5.04
N ARG A 136 -2.42 2.39 -4.01
CA ARG A 136 -2.86 3.50 -3.20
C ARG A 136 -2.71 4.58 -4.22
N SER A 137 -3.83 4.92 -4.88
CA SER A 137 -3.93 6.13 -5.67
C SER A 137 -3.13 7.17 -4.93
N PRO A 138 -2.17 7.85 -5.59
CA PRO A 138 -1.28 8.78 -4.92
C PRO A 138 -2.17 9.70 -4.11
N ARG A 139 -2.08 9.59 -2.78
CA ARG A 139 -2.80 10.48 -1.89
C ARG A 139 -2.15 11.82 -2.17
N ARG A 140 -2.75 12.59 -3.10
CA ARG A 140 -2.48 14.01 -3.30
C ARG A 140 -2.28 14.59 -1.91
N GLY A 141 -1.06 15.08 -1.68
CA GLY A 141 -0.62 15.44 -0.35
C GLY A 141 -1.63 16.38 0.30
N LEU A 142 -1.72 16.35 1.62
CA LEU A 142 -2.55 17.30 2.37
C LEU A 142 -2.26 18.75 1.93
N ARG A 143 -1.01 19.05 1.53
CA ARG A 143 -0.59 20.30 0.90
C ARG A 143 -1.33 20.66 -0.40
N ASP A 144 -1.60 19.69 -1.29
CA ASP A 144 -2.38 19.92 -2.51
C ASP A 144 -3.87 20.16 -2.19
N ARG A 145 -4.42 19.43 -1.21
CA ARG A 145 -5.81 19.61 -0.75
C ARG A 145 -6.01 20.94 -0.04
N LEU A 146 -5.09 21.33 0.84
CA LEU A 146 -5.08 22.61 1.53
C LEU A 146 -4.81 23.76 0.56
N GLY A 147 -3.89 23.59 -0.39
CA GLY A 147 -3.61 24.57 -1.45
C GLY A 147 -4.82 24.87 -2.33
N GLY A 148 -5.68 23.87 -2.57
CA GLY A 148 -6.99 24.06 -3.21
C GLY A 148 -7.96 24.86 -2.34
N LEU A 149 -8.04 24.56 -1.04
CA LEU A 149 -8.93 25.25 -0.09
C LEU A 149 -8.58 26.74 0.10
N PHE A 150 -7.29 27.07 0.16
CA PHE A 150 -6.84 28.47 0.27
C PHE A 150 -6.97 29.23 -1.06
N ARG A 151 -6.94 28.54 -2.20
CA ARG A 151 -7.23 29.14 -3.52
C ARG A 151 -8.72 29.46 -3.68
N SER A 152 -9.60 28.59 -3.18
CA SER A 152 -11.05 28.81 -3.19
C SER A 152 -11.50 29.97 -2.30
N ARG A 153 -10.71 30.37 -1.29
CA ARG A 153 -11.05 31.49 -0.41
C ARG A 153 -10.74 32.88 -1.03
N ARG A 154 -10.11 32.94 -2.20
CA ARG A 154 -9.83 34.18 -2.95
C ARG A 154 -10.77 34.39 -4.15
N ALA A 155 -11.67 33.46 -4.42
CA ALA A 155 -12.80 33.73 -5.29
C ALA A 155 -13.92 34.35 -4.45
N GLU A 156 -14.24 35.62 -4.70
CA GLU A 156 -15.44 36.26 -4.15
C GLU A 156 -16.67 35.36 -4.40
N PRO A 157 -17.45 35.03 -3.36
CA PRO A 157 -18.74 34.41 -3.56
C PRO A 157 -19.67 35.47 -4.16
N GLN A 158 -19.90 35.40 -5.46
CA GLN A 158 -21.04 36.07 -6.07
C GLN A 158 -22.30 35.39 -5.50
N MET A 159 -22.97 36.04 -4.55
CA MET A 159 -24.24 35.55 -4.01
C MET A 159 -25.29 35.54 -5.13
N PRO A 160 -25.82 34.39 -5.56
CA PRO A 160 -27.06 34.37 -6.31
C PRO A 160 -28.19 34.74 -5.36
N ALA A 161 -29.16 35.48 -5.90
CA ALA A 161 -30.35 35.95 -5.19
C ALA A 161 -31.01 34.81 -4.40
N THR A 162 -31.52 35.17 -3.22
CA THR A 162 -32.31 34.34 -2.31
C THR A 162 -33.44 33.63 -3.05
N GLU A 163 -33.18 32.41 -3.54
CA GLU A 163 -34.21 31.43 -3.89
C GLU A 163 -34.42 30.51 -2.69
N ASP A 164 -35.46 30.86 -1.94
CA ASP A 164 -36.41 30.01 -1.22
C ASP A 164 -36.03 28.51 -1.11
N LEU A 165 -35.06 28.18 -0.25
CA LEU A 165 -34.94 26.82 0.29
C LEU A 165 -35.84 26.72 1.52
N ALA A 166 -36.98 26.04 1.34
CA ALA A 166 -37.81 25.57 2.44
C ALA A 166 -36.94 24.89 3.53
N PRO A 167 -37.28 25.03 4.83
CA PRO A 167 -36.51 24.39 5.89
C PRO A 167 -36.50 22.89 5.65
N VAL A 168 -35.32 22.33 5.38
CA VAL A 168 -35.14 20.87 5.44
C VAL A 168 -35.46 20.48 6.88
N PRO A 169 -36.50 19.66 7.16
CA PRO A 169 -36.76 19.21 8.51
C PRO A 169 -35.55 18.36 8.91
N ASN A 170 -34.77 18.85 9.87
CA ASN A 170 -33.64 18.12 10.42
C ASN A 170 -34.23 16.94 11.22
N PRO A 171 -34.12 15.67 10.77
CA PRO A 171 -34.53 14.57 11.61
C PRO A 171 -33.63 14.57 12.84
N ASP A 172 -34.24 14.53 14.02
CA ASP A 172 -33.61 14.63 15.34
C ASP A 172 -32.16 14.13 15.36
N ASN A 173 -31.22 15.08 15.30
CA ASN A 173 -29.80 14.77 15.33
C ASN A 173 -29.38 14.58 16.79
N PRO A 174 -29.08 13.33 17.23
CA PRO A 174 -28.77 13.03 18.63
C PRO A 174 -27.53 13.79 19.12
N ALA A 175 -26.59 14.11 18.22
CA ALA A 175 -25.37 14.84 18.58
C ALA A 175 -25.65 16.30 18.99
N LEU A 176 -26.72 16.92 18.47
CA LEU A 176 -27.14 18.28 18.86
C LEU A 176 -27.94 18.30 20.16
N SER A 177 -28.48 17.16 20.58
CA SER A 177 -29.14 16.95 21.88
C SER A 177 -28.10 16.82 22.99
N ASP A 178 -27.09 15.98 22.76
CA ASP A 178 -25.99 15.74 23.70
C ASP A 178 -25.21 17.01 24.01
N TRP A 179 -25.00 17.87 23.00
CA TRP A 179 -24.26 19.12 23.18
C TRP A 179 -25.03 20.19 23.98
N ARG A 180 -26.36 20.15 23.95
CA ARG A 180 -27.23 21.10 24.70
C ARG A 180 -27.56 20.64 26.12
N GLY A 181 -27.32 19.36 26.44
CA GLY A 181 -27.49 18.81 27.78
C GLY A 181 -26.20 18.83 28.62
N ALA A 182 -25.12 19.42 28.11
CA ALA A 182 -23.80 19.43 28.75
C ALA A 182 -23.47 20.73 29.52
N ASP A 183 -24.48 21.57 29.82
CA ASP A 183 -24.37 22.72 30.74
C ASP A 183 -25.06 22.44 32.08
#